data_AF-A0A434RQA7-F1
#
_entry.id   AF-A0A434RQA7-F1
#
_cell.length_a   1.000
_cell.length_b   1.000
_cell.length_c   1.000
_cell.angle_alpha   90.00
_cell.angle_beta   90.00
_cell.angle_gamma   90.00
#
_symmetry.space_group_name_H-M   'P 1'
#
loop_
_entity.id
_entity.type
_entity.pdbx_description
1 polymer ?
#
loop_
_entity_poly.entity_id
_entity_poly.type
_entity_poly.pdbx_seq_one_letter_code
_entity_poly.pdbx_strand_id
1 'polypeptide(L)'
;MTERPISSGERGLAGRLALSRLATRASMIFERGWPLLLPLAVVAGLFLSVAWLGLFQRLPDLARIGLLILFSISALAALFALRFFRIPSVAEVDRRIEAANELLHSPVQVQTDRPSGAESLFSQALWREHQKRMAERLSDLGGDRPRTSVPDYDRWGLRAVVGLLFVTAFAFSFGPFGGRISDGFVASAARDSVPPRIDAWVTPPSYTGKPPLFLTADVNQAAQVFSVPEGSDVSLRVTGGTGEETLSYADANGNDRAIEPVAPKGATPAAAQPGSPAGLKVRQFSGKLNNNGTLRLKTGEDDLGHWAFAIIPDKPPTIRFVGEPKRAVNGAIELNYQIDDDYGAAASAACRAGHRA
;
A
#
# COMPACT_ATOMS: atom_id res chain seq x y z
N MET A 1 42.48 4.72 -64.43
CA MET A 1 41.49 4.81 -63.33
C MET A 1 40.20 4.23 -63.88
N THR A 2 39.98 2.94 -63.68
CA THR A 2 38.84 2.20 -64.22
C THR A 2 38.07 1.61 -63.06
N GLU A 3 37.12 2.39 -62.52
CA GLU A 3 36.08 1.86 -61.67
C GLU A 3 35.23 0.91 -62.51
N ARG A 4 35.30 -0.40 -62.21
CA ARG A 4 34.38 -1.38 -62.79
C ARG A 4 33.06 -1.33 -61.99
N PRO A 5 31.90 -1.38 -62.66
CA PRO A 5 30.61 -1.40 -61.97
C PRO A 5 30.45 -2.72 -61.20
N ILE A 6 30.28 -2.59 -59.88
CA ILE A 6 30.03 -3.71 -58.96
C ILE A 6 28.71 -4.35 -59.38
N SER A 7 28.77 -5.63 -59.74
CA SER A 7 27.62 -6.36 -60.27
C SER A 7 26.47 -6.38 -59.24
N SER A 8 25.23 -6.34 -59.71
CA SER A 8 24.04 -6.38 -58.84
C SER A 8 23.99 -7.63 -57.94
N GLY A 9 24.62 -8.74 -58.36
CA GLY A 9 24.75 -9.96 -57.57
C GLY A 9 25.64 -9.83 -56.32
N GLU A 10 26.74 -9.07 -56.40
CA GLU A 10 27.65 -8.89 -55.26
C GLU A 10 27.02 -8.05 -54.14
N ARG A 11 26.16 -7.09 -54.48
CA ARG A 11 25.39 -6.30 -53.50
C ARG A 11 24.36 -7.14 -52.75
N GLY A 12 23.70 -8.07 -53.44
CA GLY A 12 22.75 -9.01 -52.82
C GLY A 12 23.44 -10.00 -51.86
N LEU A 13 24.62 -10.50 -52.25
CA LEU A 13 25.41 -11.41 -51.43
C LEU A 13 25.94 -10.73 -50.16
N ALA A 14 26.49 -9.52 -50.29
CA ALA A 14 26.98 -8.72 -49.16
C ALA A 14 25.86 -8.39 -48.14
N GLY A 15 24.65 -8.09 -48.62
CA GLY A 15 23.49 -7.85 -47.77
C GLY A 15 23.06 -9.11 -46.99
N ARG A 16 22.97 -10.27 -47.66
CA ARG A 16 22.62 -11.55 -47.01
C ARG A 16 23.67 -11.96 -45.97
N LEU A 17 24.94 -11.75 -46.26
CA LEU A 17 26.03 -11.96 -45.31
C LEU A 17 25.92 -11.04 -44.09
N ALA A 18 25.65 -9.75 -44.28
CA ALA A 18 25.45 -8.81 -43.18
C ALA A 18 24.25 -9.19 -42.28
N LEU A 19 23.13 -9.60 -42.89
CA LEU A 19 21.95 -10.10 -42.17
C LEU A 19 22.27 -11.38 -41.38
N SER A 20 22.99 -12.34 -41.98
CA SER A 20 23.40 -13.58 -41.29
C SER A 20 24.36 -13.31 -40.11
N ARG A 21 25.28 -12.35 -40.26
CA ARG A 21 26.17 -11.89 -39.19
C ARG A 21 25.40 -11.22 -38.06
N LEU A 22 24.43 -10.36 -38.38
CA LEU A 22 23.57 -9.73 -37.37
C LEU A 22 22.71 -10.76 -36.64
N ALA A 23 22.10 -11.70 -37.36
CA ALA A 23 21.30 -12.77 -36.76
C ALA A 23 22.14 -13.68 -35.85
N THR A 24 23.32 -14.11 -36.31
CA THR A 24 24.24 -14.93 -35.52
C THR A 24 24.76 -14.17 -34.29
N ARG A 25 25.10 -12.88 -34.46
CA ARG A 25 25.50 -12.02 -33.34
C ARG A 25 24.37 -11.85 -32.33
N ALA A 26 23.14 -11.64 -32.77
CA ALA A 26 21.97 -11.55 -31.90
C ALA A 26 21.73 -12.87 -31.17
N SER A 27 21.84 -14.01 -31.86
CA SER A 27 21.78 -15.35 -31.27
C SER A 27 22.84 -15.52 -30.18
N MET A 28 24.11 -15.19 -30.45
CA MET A 28 25.18 -15.28 -29.46
C MET A 28 24.99 -14.34 -28.27
N ILE A 29 24.50 -13.13 -28.50
CA ILE A 29 24.19 -12.18 -27.43
C ILE A 29 23.07 -12.75 -26.56
N PHE A 30 22.05 -13.36 -27.16
CA PHE A 30 20.97 -14.01 -26.44
C PHE A 30 21.46 -15.24 -25.67
N GLU A 31 22.24 -16.13 -26.31
CA GLU A 31 22.84 -17.32 -25.68
C GLU A 31 23.76 -16.96 -24.51
N ARG A 32 24.56 -15.89 -24.63
CA ARG A 32 25.45 -15.42 -23.55
C ARG A 32 24.72 -14.60 -22.50
N GLY A 33 23.73 -13.80 -22.90
CA GLY A 33 23.02 -12.88 -22.01
C GLY A 33 21.96 -13.59 -21.17
N TRP A 34 21.30 -14.61 -21.73
CA TRP A 34 20.22 -15.32 -21.06
C TRP A 34 20.67 -15.97 -19.73
N PRO A 35 21.77 -16.74 -19.64
CA PRO A 35 22.25 -17.29 -18.38
C PRO A 35 22.60 -16.23 -17.32
N LEU A 36 23.01 -15.03 -17.75
CA LEU A 36 23.35 -13.92 -16.86
C LEU A 36 22.09 -13.22 -16.33
N LEU A 37 21.01 -13.19 -17.12
CA LEU A 37 19.71 -12.64 -16.70
C LEU A 37 18.89 -13.61 -15.84
N LEU A 38 19.11 -14.92 -15.97
CA LEU A 38 18.43 -15.95 -15.17
C LEU A 38 18.50 -15.73 -13.65
N PRO A 39 19.67 -15.50 -13.01
CA PRO A 39 19.72 -15.30 -11.56
C PRO A 39 18.93 -14.06 -11.12
N LEU A 40 18.95 -12.98 -11.92
CA LEU A 40 18.15 -11.79 -11.64
C LEU A 40 16.65 -12.10 -11.73
N ALA A 41 16.22 -12.83 -12.75
CA ALA A 41 14.82 -13.24 -12.91
C ALA A 41 14.36 -14.16 -11.77
N VAL A 42 15.21 -15.06 -11.29
CA VAL A 42 14.91 -15.94 -10.14
C VAL A 42 14.76 -15.12 -8.86
N VAL A 43 15.69 -14.21 -8.57
CA VAL A 43 15.63 -13.34 -7.37
C VAL A 43 14.38 -12.46 -7.42
N ALA A 44 14.08 -11.86 -8.58
CA ALA A 44 12.88 -11.06 -8.78
C ALA A 44 11.59 -11.90 -8.60
N GLY A 45 11.55 -13.10 -9.19
CA GLY A 45 10.43 -14.02 -9.06
C GLY A 45 10.20 -14.47 -7.62
N LEU A 46 11.27 -14.78 -6.87
CA LEU A 46 11.19 -15.12 -5.45
C LEU A 46 10.69 -13.94 -4.61
N PHE A 47 11.23 -12.74 -4.85
CA PHE A 47 10.78 -11.53 -4.15
C PHE A 47 9.28 -11.27 -4.36
N LEU A 48 8.82 -11.34 -5.62
CA LEU A 48 7.41 -11.18 -5.96
C LEU A 48 6.54 -12.27 -5.34
N SER A 49 7.01 -13.52 -5.33
CA SER A 49 6.30 -14.63 -4.69
C SER A 49 6.12 -14.39 -3.20
N VAL A 50 7.18 -14.00 -2.50
CA VAL A 50 7.16 -13.67 -1.06
C VAL A 50 6.23 -12.49 -0.78
N ALA A 51 6.25 -11.47 -1.64
CA ALA A 51 5.37 -10.31 -1.53
C ALA A 51 3.90 -10.69 -1.68
N TRP A 52 3.54 -11.44 -2.73
CA TRP A 52 2.17 -11.86 -3.01
C TRP A 52 1.61 -12.86 -2.01
N LEU A 53 2.45 -13.70 -1.41
CA LEU A 53 2.06 -14.58 -0.29
C LEU A 53 1.79 -13.81 1.01
N GLY A 54 2.07 -12.51 1.06
CA GLY A 54 1.86 -11.67 2.23
C GLY A 54 2.84 -11.98 3.38
N LEU A 55 4.00 -12.56 3.09
CA LEU A 55 4.96 -12.91 4.13
C LEU A 55 5.48 -11.67 4.87
N PHE A 56 5.66 -10.56 4.15
CA PHE A 56 6.09 -9.28 4.73
C PHE A 56 5.08 -8.68 5.73
N GLN A 57 3.81 -9.11 5.70
CA GLN A 57 2.80 -8.68 6.66
C GLN A 57 2.85 -9.48 7.97
N ARG A 58 3.32 -10.74 7.91
CA ARG A 58 3.41 -11.63 9.07
C ARG A 58 4.74 -11.53 9.83
N LEU A 59 5.73 -10.88 9.23
CA LEU A 59 7.07 -10.76 9.79
C LEU A 59 7.21 -9.51 10.69
N PRO A 60 7.91 -9.61 11.83
CA PRO A 60 8.35 -8.45 12.59
C PRO A 60 9.21 -7.50 11.75
N ASP A 61 9.24 -6.21 12.09
CA ASP A 61 9.94 -5.18 11.31
C ASP A 61 11.43 -5.51 11.06
N LEU A 62 12.14 -6.07 12.05
CA LEU A 62 13.54 -6.50 11.90
C LEU A 62 13.70 -7.63 10.87
N ALA A 63 12.82 -8.62 10.90
CA ALA A 63 12.86 -9.74 9.96
C ALA A 63 12.49 -9.30 8.54
N ARG A 64 11.54 -8.36 8.40
CA ARG A 64 11.21 -7.74 7.10
C ARG A 64 12.42 -7.00 6.52
N ILE A 65 13.09 -6.17 7.32
CA ILE A 65 14.28 -5.43 6.88
C ILE A 65 15.41 -6.39 6.51
N GLY A 66 15.68 -7.41 7.33
CA GLY A 66 16.69 -8.43 7.03
C GLY A 66 16.42 -9.15 5.71
N LEU A 67 15.16 -9.51 5.45
CA LEU A 67 14.76 -10.15 4.20
C LEU A 67 14.91 -9.22 2.99
N LEU A 68 14.55 -7.94 3.13
CA LEU A 68 14.77 -6.93 2.09
C LEU A 68 16.25 -6.73 1.77
N ILE A 69 17.11 -6.66 2.79
CA ILE A 69 18.55 -6.54 2.61
C ILE A 69 19.09 -7.78 1.88
N LEU A 70 18.67 -8.97 2.26
CA LEU A 70 19.06 -10.22 1.59
C LEU A 70 18.68 -10.22 0.11
N PHE A 71 17.45 -9.84 -0.23
CA PHE A 71 17.00 -9.71 -1.62
C PHE A 71 17.77 -8.62 -2.37
N SER A 72 18.08 -7.50 -1.73
CA SER A 72 18.84 -6.40 -2.33
C SER A 72 20.28 -6.81 -2.63
N ILE A 73 20.97 -7.48 -1.69
CA ILE A 73 22.32 -8.01 -1.90
C ILE A 73 22.31 -9.07 -3.01
N SER A 74 21.32 -9.95 -3.02
CA SER A 74 21.17 -10.98 -4.07
C SER A 74 20.94 -10.36 -5.45
N ALA A 75 20.12 -9.30 -5.54
CA ALA A 75 19.90 -8.56 -6.77
C ALA A 75 21.18 -7.85 -7.24
N LEU A 76 21.92 -7.21 -6.33
CA LEU A 76 23.21 -6.59 -6.63
C LEU A 76 24.25 -7.61 -7.12
N ALA A 77 24.32 -8.79 -6.49
CA ALA A 77 25.20 -9.87 -6.93
C ALA A 77 24.83 -10.37 -8.34
N ALA A 78 23.53 -10.51 -8.64
CA ALA A 78 23.06 -10.85 -9.98
C ALA A 78 23.39 -9.76 -11.02
N LEU A 79 23.26 -8.48 -10.67
CA LEU A 79 23.67 -7.36 -11.52
C LEU A 79 25.19 -7.31 -11.72
N PHE A 80 25.97 -7.68 -10.71
CA PHE A 80 27.41 -7.78 -10.83
C PHE A 80 27.82 -8.87 -11.82
N ALA A 81 27.09 -9.99 -11.90
CA ALA A 81 27.32 -11.01 -12.92
C ALA A 81 27.19 -10.43 -14.35
N LEU A 82 26.24 -9.51 -14.58
CA LEU A 82 26.07 -8.78 -15.84
C LEU A 82 27.32 -8.00 -16.26
N ARG A 83 28.18 -7.57 -15.31
CA ARG A 83 29.41 -6.83 -15.61
C ARG A 83 30.45 -7.66 -16.35
N PHE A 84 30.41 -8.99 -16.22
CA PHE A 84 31.30 -9.91 -16.93
C PHE A 84 30.80 -10.27 -18.32
N PHE A 85 29.68 -9.68 -18.77
CA PHE A 85 29.18 -9.88 -20.12
C PHE A 85 30.19 -9.41 -21.18
N ARG A 86 30.67 -10.35 -22.00
CA ARG A 86 31.57 -10.07 -23.13
C ARG A 86 30.82 -10.11 -24.44
N ILE A 87 30.76 -8.95 -25.11
CA ILE A 87 30.18 -8.82 -26.45
C ILE A 87 30.96 -9.72 -27.41
N PRO A 88 30.29 -10.56 -28.24
CA PRO A 88 30.97 -11.40 -29.22
C PRO A 88 31.78 -10.56 -30.21
N SER A 89 33.01 -11.00 -30.48
CA SER A 89 33.87 -10.38 -31.49
C SER A 89 33.41 -10.75 -32.91
N VAL A 90 33.74 -9.92 -33.91
CA VAL A 90 33.38 -10.19 -35.31
C VAL A 90 33.98 -11.53 -35.78
N ALA A 91 35.21 -11.84 -35.34
CA ALA A 91 35.87 -13.10 -35.65
C ALA A 91 35.18 -14.33 -35.02
N GLU A 92 34.61 -14.21 -33.82
CA GLU A 92 33.82 -15.29 -33.20
C GLU A 92 32.51 -15.54 -33.98
N VAL A 93 31.86 -14.48 -34.43
CA VAL A 93 30.63 -14.57 -35.24
C VAL A 93 30.93 -15.27 -36.57
N ASP A 94 32.01 -14.88 -37.26
CA ASP A 94 32.40 -15.48 -38.53
C ASP A 94 32.77 -16.97 -38.36
N ARG A 95 33.55 -17.32 -37.33
CA ARG A 95 33.85 -18.73 -37.01
C ARG A 95 32.60 -19.56 -36.72
N ARG A 96 31.58 -18.97 -36.09
CA ARG A 96 30.32 -19.68 -35.81
C ARG A 96 29.50 -19.90 -37.07
N ILE A 97 29.44 -18.93 -37.97
CA ILE A 97 28.78 -19.08 -39.27
C ILE A 97 29.44 -20.20 -40.07
N GLU A 98 30.78 -20.27 -40.05
CA GLU A 98 31.55 -21.33 -40.69
C GLU A 98 31.30 -22.70 -40.06
N ALA A 99 31.32 -22.79 -38.72
CA ALA A 99 31.06 -24.04 -38.01
C ALA A 99 29.61 -24.54 -38.16
N ALA A 100 28.62 -23.64 -38.21
CA ALA A 100 27.21 -23.98 -38.36
C ALA A 100 26.86 -24.46 -39.77
N ASN A 101 27.62 -24.02 -40.79
CA ASN A 101 27.45 -24.40 -42.19
C ASN A 101 28.45 -25.48 -42.65
N GLU A 102 29.20 -26.08 -41.71
CA GLU A 102 30.24 -27.09 -41.99
C GLU A 102 31.22 -26.66 -43.09
N LEU A 103 31.54 -25.36 -43.16
CA LEU A 103 32.40 -24.81 -44.20
C LEU A 103 33.85 -25.16 -43.93
N LEU A 104 34.42 -26.04 -44.75
CA LEU A 104 35.85 -26.34 -44.71
C LEU A 104 36.68 -25.11 -45.14
N HIS A 105 37.78 -24.86 -44.42
CA HIS A 105 38.82 -23.86 -44.71
C HIS A 105 38.46 -22.37 -44.53
N SER A 106 37.51 -22.05 -43.64
CA SER A 106 37.21 -20.67 -43.20
C SER A 106 37.03 -19.63 -44.33
N PRO A 107 36.07 -19.87 -45.25
CA PRO A 107 35.92 -19.04 -46.44
C PRO A 107 35.37 -17.63 -46.13
N VAL A 108 34.77 -17.37 -44.96
CA VAL A 108 34.32 -16.04 -44.55
C VAL A 108 35.52 -15.19 -44.14
N GLN A 109 36.47 -15.79 -43.41
CA GLN A 109 37.70 -15.12 -43.01
C GLN A 109 38.56 -14.72 -44.23
N VAL A 110 38.64 -15.58 -45.25
CA VAL A 110 39.40 -15.36 -46.51
C VAL A 110 38.91 -14.13 -47.30
N GLN A 111 37.62 -13.76 -47.19
CA GLN A 111 37.10 -12.56 -47.86
C GLN A 111 37.60 -11.25 -47.23
N THR A 112 37.88 -11.28 -45.93
CA THR A 112 38.40 -10.13 -45.17
C THR A 112 39.91 -10.13 -45.01
N ASP A 113 40.56 -11.26 -45.33
CA ASP A 113 42.00 -11.44 -45.17
C ASP A 113 42.78 -10.79 -46.33
N ARG A 114 44.04 -10.46 -46.06
CA ARG A 114 44.97 -9.88 -47.03
C ARG A 114 46.19 -10.77 -47.18
N PRO A 115 46.68 -10.99 -48.41
CA PRO A 115 47.85 -11.83 -48.63
C PRO A 115 49.06 -11.24 -47.90
N SER A 116 49.72 -12.03 -47.07
CA SER A 116 50.98 -11.66 -46.43
C SER A 116 52.13 -11.80 -47.44
N GLY A 117 52.65 -10.68 -47.98
CA GLY A 117 53.79 -10.70 -48.90
C GLY A 117 53.91 -9.46 -49.78
N ALA A 118 54.94 -9.42 -50.64
CA ALA A 118 55.13 -8.33 -51.59
C ALA A 118 53.97 -8.27 -52.60
N GLU A 119 53.35 -7.09 -52.73
CA GLU A 119 52.18 -6.87 -53.57
C GLU A 119 52.54 -6.86 -55.07
N SER A 120 52.72 -8.04 -55.66
CA SER A 120 52.83 -8.19 -57.11
C SER A 120 51.44 -8.28 -57.77
N LEU A 121 51.30 -7.73 -58.99
CA LEU A 121 50.06 -7.83 -59.77
C LEU A 121 49.60 -9.28 -59.97
N PHE A 122 50.55 -10.21 -60.07
CA PHE A 122 50.29 -11.64 -60.19
C PHE A 122 49.76 -12.24 -58.88
N SER A 123 50.38 -11.93 -57.74
CA SER A 123 49.92 -12.38 -56.41
C SER A 123 48.50 -11.90 -56.10
N GLN A 124 48.18 -10.64 -56.45
CA GLN A 124 46.83 -10.11 -56.29
C GLN A 124 45.81 -10.80 -57.21
N ALA A 125 46.19 -11.14 -58.44
CA ALA A 125 45.31 -11.86 -59.36
C ALA A 125 45.01 -13.29 -58.85
N LEU A 126 46.03 -13.99 -58.35
CA LEU A 126 45.86 -15.33 -57.75
C LEU A 126 44.98 -15.27 -56.49
N TRP A 127 45.16 -14.25 -55.64
CA TRP A 127 44.33 -14.05 -54.45
C TRP A 127 42.86 -13.79 -54.81
N ARG A 128 42.58 -12.97 -55.83
CA ARG A 128 41.21 -12.72 -56.31
C ARG A 128 40.54 -13.99 -56.85
N GLU A 129 41.26 -14.84 -57.57
CA GLU A 129 40.75 -16.13 -58.04
C GLU A 129 40.49 -17.11 -56.89
N HIS A 130 41.29 -17.05 -55.82
CA HIS A 130 41.03 -17.82 -54.60
C HIS A 130 39.79 -17.30 -53.86
N GLN A 131 39.66 -15.99 -53.67
CA GLN A 131 38.49 -15.35 -53.07
C GLN A 131 37.21 -15.64 -53.85
N LYS A 132 37.26 -15.64 -55.20
CA LYS A 132 36.12 -15.98 -56.05
C LYS A 132 35.67 -17.44 -55.86
N ARG A 133 36.60 -18.39 -55.86
CA ARG A 133 36.31 -19.81 -55.60
C ARG A 133 35.73 -20.06 -54.21
N MET A 134 36.17 -19.30 -53.20
CA MET A 134 35.60 -19.38 -51.85
C MET A 134 34.22 -18.70 -51.77
N ALA A 135 33.99 -17.61 -52.51
CA ALA A 135 32.70 -16.91 -52.53
C ALA A 135 31.57 -17.79 -53.12
N GLU A 136 31.87 -18.65 -54.09
CA GLU A 136 30.89 -19.60 -54.64
C GLU A 136 30.37 -20.59 -53.57
N ARG A 137 31.21 -20.93 -52.57
CA ARG A 137 30.84 -21.78 -51.43
C ARG A 137 29.98 -21.04 -50.38
N LEU A 138 29.91 -19.71 -50.43
CA LEU A 138 29.05 -18.89 -49.55
C LEU A 138 27.62 -18.72 -50.11
N SER A 139 27.32 -19.30 -51.28
CA SER A 139 25.99 -19.19 -51.88
C SER A 139 24.91 -19.96 -51.13
N ASP A 140 25.30 -20.99 -50.36
CA ASP A 140 24.40 -21.88 -49.63
C ASP A 140 24.56 -21.75 -48.11
N LEU A 141 24.35 -20.53 -47.60
CA LEU A 141 24.39 -20.25 -46.15
C LEU A 141 23.04 -20.56 -45.51
N GLY A 142 23.02 -21.60 -44.67
CA GLY A 142 21.96 -21.89 -43.71
C GLY A 142 22.02 -20.96 -42.49
N GLY A 143 20.86 -20.72 -41.90
CA GLY A 143 20.73 -19.99 -40.63
C GLY A 143 21.09 -20.88 -39.44
N ASP A 144 21.99 -20.40 -38.57
CA ASP A 144 22.29 -21.07 -37.30
C ASP A 144 21.10 -20.97 -36.33
N ARG A 145 20.81 -22.05 -35.60
CA ARG A 145 19.75 -22.07 -34.59
C ARG A 145 20.34 -21.74 -33.21
N PRO A 146 19.66 -20.93 -32.39
CA PRO A 146 20.13 -20.59 -31.05
C PRO A 146 20.26 -21.86 -30.20
N ARG A 147 21.47 -22.13 -29.69
CA ARG A 147 21.74 -23.22 -28.76
C ARG A 147 21.52 -22.73 -27.34
N THR A 148 20.36 -23.05 -26.78
CA THR A 148 20.04 -22.76 -25.38
C THR A 148 20.74 -23.77 -24.46
N SER A 149 21.96 -23.48 -24.02
CA SER A 149 22.71 -24.29 -23.03
C SER A 149 22.14 -24.21 -21.60
N VAL A 150 20.85 -23.91 -21.48
CA VAL A 150 20.14 -23.71 -20.20
C VAL A 150 20.10 -24.98 -19.34
N PRO A 151 20.01 -26.22 -19.88
CA PRO A 151 20.05 -27.43 -19.07
C PRO A 151 21.35 -27.63 -18.28
N ASP A 152 22.48 -27.10 -18.75
CA ASP A 152 23.80 -27.35 -18.15
C ASP A 152 24.01 -26.57 -16.84
N TYR A 153 23.29 -25.46 -16.65
CA TYR A 153 23.43 -24.57 -15.49
C TYR A 153 22.46 -24.86 -14.35
N ASP A 154 21.39 -25.64 -14.57
CA ASP A 154 20.37 -25.94 -13.56
C ASP A 154 20.13 -27.46 -13.42
N ARG A 155 21.09 -28.14 -12.81
CA ARG A 155 21.08 -29.60 -12.59
C ARG A 155 19.98 -30.07 -11.63
N TRP A 156 19.49 -29.19 -10.75
CA TRP A 156 18.47 -29.52 -9.73
C TRP A 156 17.07 -28.99 -10.06
N GLY A 157 16.90 -28.24 -11.16
CA GLY A 157 15.61 -27.71 -11.56
C GLY A 157 15.06 -26.64 -10.61
N LEU A 158 15.93 -25.96 -9.85
CA LEU A 158 15.50 -24.93 -8.88
C LEU A 158 14.67 -23.84 -9.56
N ARG A 159 14.92 -23.56 -10.86
CA ARG A 159 14.15 -22.59 -11.63
C ARG A 159 12.67 -22.96 -11.77
N ALA A 160 12.37 -24.26 -11.90
CA ALA A 160 11.00 -24.73 -12.08
C ALA A 160 10.20 -24.57 -10.79
N VAL A 161 10.84 -24.80 -9.63
CA VAL A 161 10.25 -24.56 -8.31
C VAL A 161 9.93 -23.07 -8.14
N VAL A 162 10.85 -22.18 -8.52
CA VAL A 162 10.62 -20.72 -8.45
C VAL A 162 9.51 -20.30 -9.41
N GLY A 163 9.46 -20.84 -10.62
CA GLY A 163 8.36 -20.58 -11.56
C GLY A 163 7.00 -21.04 -11.03
N LEU A 164 6.95 -22.22 -10.41
CA LEU A 164 5.73 -22.74 -9.77
C LEU A 164 5.31 -21.88 -8.58
N LEU A 165 6.25 -21.49 -7.71
CA LEU A 165 6.01 -20.57 -6.59
C LEU A 165 5.50 -19.23 -7.09
N PHE A 166 6.05 -18.71 -8.19
CA PHE A 166 5.62 -17.46 -8.78
C PHE A 166 4.17 -17.51 -9.26
N VAL A 167 3.81 -18.55 -10.01
CA VAL A 167 2.43 -18.71 -10.54
C VAL A 167 1.44 -18.95 -9.40
N THR A 168 1.80 -19.77 -8.42
CA THR A 168 0.94 -20.05 -7.25
C THR A 168 0.76 -18.81 -6.37
N ALA A 169 1.83 -18.06 -6.09
CA ALA A 169 1.76 -16.80 -5.37
C ALA A 169 0.95 -15.74 -6.13
N PHE A 170 1.12 -15.65 -7.45
CA PHE A 170 0.33 -14.75 -8.29
C PHE A 170 -1.17 -15.06 -8.20
N ALA A 171 -1.55 -16.33 -8.33
CA ALA A 171 -2.94 -16.75 -8.17
C ALA A 171 -3.47 -16.45 -6.75
N PHE A 172 -2.66 -16.66 -5.72
CA PHE A 172 -3.00 -16.36 -4.32
C PHE A 172 -3.14 -14.86 -4.05
N SER A 173 -2.43 -14.00 -4.79
CA SER A 173 -2.47 -12.54 -4.63
C SER A 173 -3.85 -11.93 -4.82
N PHE A 174 -4.74 -12.59 -5.56
CA PHE A 174 -6.13 -12.14 -5.77
C PHE A 174 -7.06 -12.50 -4.60
N GLY A 175 -6.59 -13.28 -3.63
CA GLY A 175 -7.36 -13.67 -2.46
C GLY A 175 -7.39 -12.58 -1.36
N PRO A 176 -8.29 -12.69 -0.38
CA PRO A 176 -8.39 -11.75 0.74
C PRO A 176 -7.12 -11.65 1.60
N PHE A 177 -6.29 -12.70 1.58
CA PHE A 177 -5.03 -12.79 2.32
C PHE A 177 -3.79 -12.55 1.44
N GLY A 178 -3.99 -12.11 0.19
CA GLY A 178 -2.91 -11.78 -0.74
C GLY A 178 -2.16 -10.53 -0.32
N GLY A 179 -0.83 -10.58 -0.38
CA GLY A 179 0.03 -9.43 -0.09
C GLY A 179 0.28 -8.56 -1.33
N ARG A 180 0.75 -7.33 -1.09
CA ARG A 180 1.14 -6.36 -2.13
C ARG A 180 2.66 -6.23 -2.17
N ILE A 181 3.19 -5.82 -3.33
CA ILE A 181 4.63 -5.56 -3.53
C ILE A 181 5.11 -4.42 -2.61
N SER A 182 4.24 -3.44 -2.35
CA SER A 182 4.49 -2.34 -1.43
C SER A 182 4.67 -2.79 0.02
N ASP A 183 4.26 -4.00 0.38
CA ASP A 183 4.25 -4.43 1.78
C ASP A 183 5.65 -4.73 2.33
N GLY A 184 6.67 -4.78 1.49
CA GLY A 184 8.06 -4.74 1.97
C GLY A 184 8.42 -3.40 2.62
N PHE A 185 7.88 -2.30 2.08
CA PHE A 185 8.40 -0.95 2.32
C PHE A 185 7.62 -0.15 3.37
N VAL A 186 6.44 -0.62 3.78
CA VAL A 186 5.63 0.04 4.81
C VAL A 186 5.89 -0.60 6.17
N ALA A 187 6.17 0.21 7.19
CA ALA A 187 6.36 -0.24 8.56
C ALA A 187 5.08 -0.83 9.16
N SER A 188 5.20 -1.84 10.04
CA SER A 188 4.02 -2.50 10.63
C SER A 188 3.19 -1.50 11.46
N ALA A 189 3.86 -0.60 12.18
CA ALA A 189 3.22 0.49 12.94
C ALA A 189 2.39 1.46 12.07
N ALA A 190 2.72 1.61 10.79
CA ALA A 190 1.97 2.46 9.86
C ALA A 190 0.76 1.75 9.24
N ARG A 191 0.61 0.42 9.43
CA ARG A 191 -0.53 -0.37 8.93
C ARG A 191 -1.63 -0.59 9.96
N ASP A 192 -1.27 -0.60 11.24
CA ASP A 192 -2.22 -0.74 12.34
C ASP A 192 -3.05 0.54 12.57
N SER A 193 -2.83 1.59 11.79
CA SER A 193 -3.74 2.74 11.69
C SER A 193 -5.01 2.36 10.91
N VAL A 194 -5.79 1.44 11.49
CA VAL A 194 -7.22 1.35 11.14
C VAL A 194 -7.78 2.77 11.35
N PRO A 195 -8.41 3.39 10.32
CA PRO A 195 -8.95 4.73 10.46
C PRO A 195 -9.83 4.79 11.71
N PRO A 196 -9.59 5.75 12.61
CA PRO A 196 -10.29 5.77 13.88
C PRO A 196 -11.77 5.96 13.64
N ARG A 197 -12.59 4.98 14.05
CA ARG A 197 -14.03 5.14 14.05
C ARG A 197 -14.40 5.94 15.29
N ILE A 198 -14.85 7.17 15.06
CA ILE A 198 -15.26 8.10 16.12
C ILE A 198 -16.78 8.08 16.19
N ASP A 199 -17.32 7.59 17.29
CA ASP A 199 -18.75 7.70 17.61
C ASP A 199 -18.90 8.70 18.76
N ALA A 200 -19.58 9.81 18.52
CA ALA A 200 -19.80 10.87 19.50
C ALA A 200 -21.30 11.15 19.68
N TRP A 201 -21.76 11.21 20.92
CA TRP A 201 -23.15 11.52 21.26
C TRP A 201 -23.27 12.37 22.53
N VAL A 202 -24.35 13.12 22.64
CA VAL A 202 -24.71 13.92 23.82
C VAL A 202 -26.01 13.39 24.40
N THR A 203 -26.03 13.18 25.72
CA THR A 203 -27.20 12.72 26.45
C THR A 203 -27.72 13.87 27.33
N PRO A 204 -28.88 14.45 26.99
CA PRO A 204 -29.50 15.47 27.83
C PRO A 204 -29.90 14.91 29.19
N PRO A 205 -30.03 15.76 30.24
CA PRO A 205 -30.53 15.32 31.54
C PRO A 205 -31.94 14.71 31.43
N SER A 206 -32.21 13.68 32.24
CA SER A 206 -33.45 12.89 32.14
C SER A 206 -34.73 13.70 32.32
N TYR A 207 -34.68 14.78 33.10
CA TYR A 207 -35.84 15.67 33.33
C TYR A 207 -36.22 16.50 32.10
N THR A 208 -35.32 16.65 31.12
CA THR A 208 -35.61 17.43 29.90
C THR A 208 -36.43 16.66 28.87
N GLY A 209 -36.55 15.33 29.00
CA GLY A 209 -37.27 14.47 28.06
C GLY A 209 -36.70 14.43 26.63
N LYS A 210 -35.54 15.05 26.38
CA LYS A 210 -34.93 15.13 25.04
C LYS A 210 -34.15 13.85 24.71
N PRO A 211 -34.25 13.33 23.47
CA PRO A 211 -33.51 12.14 23.05
C PRO A 211 -32.00 12.42 22.94
N PRO A 212 -31.15 11.38 23.04
CA PRO A 212 -29.72 11.51 22.80
C PRO A 212 -29.40 12.00 21.38
N LEU A 213 -28.44 12.90 21.25
CA LEU A 213 -28.03 13.50 19.99
C LEU A 213 -26.70 12.89 19.51
N PHE A 214 -26.70 12.24 18.35
CA PHE A 214 -25.50 11.67 17.74
C PHE A 214 -24.82 12.71 16.83
N LEU A 215 -23.61 13.14 17.19
CA LEU A 215 -22.85 14.19 16.50
C LEU A 215 -22.16 13.70 15.23
N THR A 216 -21.96 12.39 15.12
CA THR A 216 -21.21 11.71 14.04
C THR A 216 -22.12 11.04 13.02
N ALA A 217 -23.44 11.14 13.20
CA ALA A 217 -24.42 10.67 12.22
C ALA A 217 -24.41 11.56 10.97
N ASP A 218 -24.57 10.97 9.78
CA ASP A 218 -24.52 11.68 8.49
C ASP A 218 -25.48 12.87 8.41
N VAL A 219 -26.64 12.77 9.06
CA VAL A 219 -27.67 13.83 9.12
C VAL A 219 -27.17 15.08 9.86
N ASN A 220 -26.24 14.93 10.80
CA ASN A 220 -25.76 15.97 11.70
C ASN A 220 -24.37 16.51 11.33
N GLN A 221 -23.68 15.94 10.33
CA GLN A 221 -22.35 16.39 9.90
C GLN A 221 -22.35 17.82 9.33
N ALA A 222 -23.47 18.30 8.80
CA ALA A 222 -23.61 19.66 8.26
C ALA A 222 -23.90 20.73 9.33
N ALA A 223 -24.25 20.33 10.55
CA ALA A 223 -24.57 21.27 11.62
C ALA A 223 -23.29 21.86 12.23
N GLN A 224 -23.13 23.18 12.14
CA GLN A 224 -21.94 23.86 12.69
C GLN A 224 -22.03 24.10 14.20
N VAL A 225 -23.24 24.16 14.76
CA VAL A 225 -23.47 24.42 16.20
C VAL A 225 -24.62 23.55 16.69
N PHE A 226 -24.41 22.84 17.81
CA PHE A 226 -25.41 21.98 18.44
C PHE A 226 -26.00 22.63 19.69
N SER A 227 -27.32 22.82 19.72
CA SER A 227 -28.02 23.39 20.87
C SER A 227 -28.43 22.31 21.86
N VAL A 228 -27.88 22.33 23.08
CA VAL A 228 -28.14 21.31 24.11
C VAL A 228 -28.49 21.95 25.45
N PRO A 229 -29.33 21.33 26.31
CA PRO A 229 -29.59 21.83 27.66
C PRO A 229 -28.34 21.84 28.54
N GLU A 230 -28.30 22.76 29.49
CA GLU A 230 -27.28 22.77 30.55
C GLU A 230 -27.22 21.44 31.30
N GLY A 231 -26.01 20.98 31.65
CA GLY A 231 -25.80 19.75 32.39
C GLY A 231 -25.87 18.47 31.54
N SER A 232 -25.94 18.58 30.21
CA SER A 232 -25.88 17.45 29.29
C SER A 232 -24.52 16.73 29.35
N ASP A 233 -24.53 15.40 29.32
CA ASP A 233 -23.32 14.58 29.33
C ASP A 233 -22.88 14.27 27.88
N VAL A 234 -21.68 14.69 27.50
CA VAL A 234 -21.04 14.35 26.22
C VAL A 234 -20.23 13.07 26.38
N SER A 235 -20.44 12.12 25.47
CA SER A 235 -19.71 10.86 25.40
C SER A 235 -19.08 10.69 24.03
N LEU A 236 -17.78 10.40 24.00
CA LEU A 236 -17.02 10.19 22.77
C LEU A 236 -16.27 8.87 22.86
N ARG A 237 -16.50 7.99 21.88
CA ARG A 237 -15.87 6.68 21.78
C ARG A 237 -15.03 6.63 20.50
N VAL A 238 -13.74 6.35 20.65
CA VAL A 238 -12.82 6.13 19.54
C VAL A 238 -12.50 4.64 19.49
N THR A 239 -12.74 4.02 18.32
CA THR A 239 -12.53 2.59 18.07
C THR A 239 -11.57 2.41 16.90
N GLY A 240 -10.38 1.89 17.18
CA GLY A 240 -9.26 1.94 16.23
C GLY A 240 -8.61 3.31 16.28
N GLY A 241 -7.27 3.35 16.33
CA GLY A 241 -6.51 4.55 16.66
C GLY A 241 -5.19 4.20 17.33
N THR A 242 -4.34 5.19 17.56
CA THR A 242 -3.02 5.00 18.18
C THR A 242 -3.13 4.73 19.69
N GLY A 243 -4.27 5.09 20.29
CA GLY A 243 -4.50 5.04 21.74
C GLY A 243 -3.96 6.28 22.48
N GLU A 244 -3.43 7.26 21.75
CA GLU A 244 -2.91 8.53 22.26
C GLU A 244 -3.90 9.69 22.04
N GLU A 245 -5.17 9.39 21.78
CA GLU A 245 -6.18 10.41 21.52
C GLU A 245 -6.44 11.23 22.78
N THR A 246 -6.56 12.56 22.62
CA THR A 246 -6.85 13.52 23.69
C THR A 246 -8.09 14.32 23.35
N LEU A 247 -8.96 14.51 24.34
CA LEU A 247 -10.18 15.28 24.20
C LEU A 247 -10.07 16.55 25.04
N SER A 248 -10.21 17.71 24.41
CA SER A 248 -10.21 19.00 25.08
C SER A 248 -11.51 19.76 24.83
N TYR A 249 -11.98 20.50 25.83
CA TYR A 249 -13.17 21.32 25.77
C TYR A 249 -12.81 22.77 26.07
N ALA A 250 -12.87 23.60 25.02
CA ALA A 250 -12.61 25.03 25.14
C ALA A 250 -13.93 25.78 25.36
N ASP A 251 -14.08 26.36 26.55
CA ASP A 251 -15.20 27.25 26.88
C ASP A 251 -15.10 28.57 26.08
N ALA A 252 -16.22 29.24 25.84
CA ALA A 252 -16.29 30.55 25.17
C ALA A 252 -15.47 31.63 25.91
N ASN A 253 -15.19 31.41 27.20
CA ASN A 253 -14.36 32.27 28.04
C ASN A 253 -12.85 32.00 27.90
N GLY A 254 -12.43 31.10 27.01
CA GLY A 254 -11.01 30.79 26.75
C GLY A 254 -10.38 29.78 27.71
N ASN A 255 -11.18 29.15 28.59
CA ASN A 255 -10.71 28.10 29.48
C ASN A 255 -10.73 26.75 28.74
N ASP A 256 -9.57 26.14 28.53
CA ASP A 256 -9.45 24.80 27.95
C ASP A 256 -9.41 23.75 29.07
N ARG A 257 -10.37 22.82 29.06
CA ARG A 257 -10.45 21.70 30.00
C ARG A 257 -10.14 20.41 29.27
N ALA A 258 -9.07 19.74 29.67
CA ALA A 258 -8.82 18.36 29.25
C ALA A 258 -9.86 17.42 29.89
N ILE A 259 -10.50 16.58 29.07
CA ILE A 259 -11.39 15.51 29.54
C ILE A 259 -10.57 14.23 29.58
N GLU A 260 -10.34 13.71 30.79
CA GLU A 260 -9.60 12.48 30.96
C GLU A 260 -10.39 11.27 30.43
N PRO A 261 -9.70 10.27 29.85
CA PRO A 261 -10.33 9.06 29.38
C PRO A 261 -10.93 8.28 30.56
N VAL A 262 -12.20 7.90 30.43
CA VAL A 262 -12.88 7.04 31.39
C VAL A 262 -12.48 5.61 31.07
N ALA A 263 -11.81 4.94 32.01
CA ALA A 263 -11.57 3.51 31.89
C ALA A 263 -12.91 2.77 31.77
N PRO A 264 -13.10 1.86 30.80
CA PRO A 264 -14.38 1.22 30.58
C PRO A 264 -14.79 0.41 31.81
N LYS A 265 -15.74 0.93 32.59
CA LYS A 265 -16.44 0.15 33.62
C LYS A 265 -17.41 -0.79 32.91
N GLY A 266 -17.02 -2.05 32.74
CA GLY A 266 -17.91 -3.12 32.29
C GLY A 266 -17.56 -3.78 30.95
N ALA A 267 -16.41 -3.50 30.35
CA ALA A 267 -15.89 -4.38 29.31
C ALA A 267 -15.32 -5.64 30.00
N THR A 268 -16.17 -6.65 30.21
CA THR A 268 -15.68 -8.04 30.34
C THR A 268 -14.69 -8.23 29.19
N PRO A 269 -13.44 -8.65 29.44
CA PRO A 269 -12.51 -8.93 28.36
C PRO A 269 -13.18 -10.01 27.52
N ALA A 270 -13.72 -9.63 26.36
CA ALA A 270 -14.21 -10.59 25.40
C ALA A 270 -13.02 -11.49 25.10
N ALA A 271 -13.12 -12.75 25.53
CA ALA A 271 -12.09 -13.75 25.33
C ALA A 271 -11.65 -13.67 23.87
N ALA A 272 -10.35 -13.50 23.66
CA ALA A 272 -9.75 -13.39 22.35
C ALA A 272 -10.24 -14.55 21.47
N GLN A 273 -11.16 -14.27 20.55
CA GLN A 273 -11.50 -15.19 19.50
C GLN A 273 -10.27 -15.31 18.59
N PRO A 274 -9.73 -16.51 18.37
CA PRO A 274 -8.61 -16.71 17.47
C PRO A 274 -9.09 -16.39 16.04
N GLY A 275 -8.76 -15.19 15.54
CA GLY A 275 -9.16 -14.73 14.21
C GLY A 275 -9.54 -13.25 14.11
N SER A 276 -9.76 -12.54 15.22
CA SER A 276 -9.96 -11.08 15.20
C SER A 276 -8.62 -10.36 15.07
N PRO A 277 -8.47 -9.35 14.19
CA PRO A 277 -7.26 -8.56 14.10
C PRO A 277 -6.92 -7.98 15.48
N ALA A 278 -5.64 -8.04 15.83
CA ALA A 278 -5.13 -7.73 17.15
C ALA A 278 -5.70 -6.40 17.69
N GLY A 279 -6.43 -6.51 18.81
CA GLY A 279 -6.66 -5.44 19.78
C GLY A 279 -7.01 -4.06 19.21
N LEU A 280 -8.21 -3.89 18.65
CA LEU A 280 -8.81 -2.56 18.51
C LEU A 280 -8.87 -1.91 19.90
N LYS A 281 -7.96 -0.97 20.15
CA LYS A 281 -7.99 -0.15 21.36
C LYS A 281 -9.25 0.71 21.30
N VAL A 282 -10.08 0.61 22.34
CA VAL A 282 -11.27 1.43 22.51
C VAL A 282 -10.99 2.42 23.63
N ARG A 283 -11.08 3.72 23.33
CA ARG A 283 -11.04 4.79 24.34
C ARG A 283 -12.39 5.47 24.41
N GLN A 284 -12.84 5.72 25.63
CA GLN A 284 -14.09 6.43 25.91
C GLN A 284 -13.80 7.66 26.76
N PHE A 285 -14.41 8.78 26.41
CA PHE A 285 -14.36 10.02 27.15
C PHE A 285 -15.77 10.41 27.54
N SER A 286 -15.93 10.98 28.74
CA SER A 286 -17.21 11.48 29.24
C SER A 286 -16.98 12.81 29.95
N GLY A 287 -17.76 13.83 29.62
CA GLY A 287 -17.69 15.15 30.23
C GLY A 287 -19.05 15.82 30.34
N LYS A 288 -19.18 16.81 31.24
CA LYS A 288 -20.39 17.62 31.38
C LYS A 288 -20.27 18.93 30.60
N LEU A 289 -21.35 19.28 29.91
CA LEU A 289 -21.50 20.53 29.17
C LEU A 289 -22.28 21.53 30.03
N ASN A 290 -21.59 22.56 30.55
CA ASN A 290 -22.19 23.59 31.41
C ASN A 290 -22.20 24.99 30.75
N ASN A 291 -21.13 25.32 30.02
CA ASN A 291 -21.01 26.60 29.28
C ASN A 291 -20.83 26.36 27.78
N ASN A 292 -21.17 27.36 26.96
CA ASN A 292 -20.93 27.35 25.52
C ASN A 292 -19.46 27.07 25.20
N GLY A 293 -19.18 26.23 24.22
CA GLY A 293 -17.79 25.88 23.94
C GLY A 293 -17.60 24.97 22.73
N THR A 294 -16.35 24.66 22.45
CA THR A 294 -15.96 23.76 21.35
C THR A 294 -15.22 22.55 21.91
N LEU A 295 -15.71 21.38 21.56
CA LEU A 295 -15.05 20.10 21.84
C LEU A 295 -14.10 19.77 20.69
N ARG A 296 -12.84 19.46 21.00
CA ARG A 296 -11.80 19.13 20.03
C ARG A 296 -11.18 17.78 20.36
N LEU A 297 -11.15 16.89 19.38
CA LEU A 297 -10.50 15.60 19.47
C LEU A 297 -9.19 15.64 18.68
N LYS A 298 -8.07 15.37 19.34
CA LYS A 298 -6.74 15.39 18.71
C LYS A 298 -6.02 14.06 18.89
N THR A 299 -5.22 13.70 17.90
CA THR A 299 -4.23 12.61 17.98
C THR A 299 -2.86 13.17 17.66
N GLY A 300 -2.01 13.32 18.68
CA GLY A 300 -0.74 14.05 18.51
C GLY A 300 -1.00 15.50 18.06
N GLU A 301 -0.51 15.87 16.87
CA GLU A 301 -0.73 17.19 16.26
C GLU A 301 -1.96 17.26 15.34
N ASP A 302 -2.53 16.11 14.95
CA ASP A 302 -3.66 16.06 14.02
C ASP A 302 -5.01 16.27 14.72
N ASP A 303 -5.84 17.16 14.17
CA ASP A 303 -7.22 17.40 14.62
C ASP A 303 -8.17 16.39 13.95
N LEU A 304 -8.75 15.48 14.74
CA LEU A 304 -9.65 14.43 14.26
C LEU A 304 -11.11 14.88 14.19
N GLY A 305 -11.49 15.94 14.91
CA GLY A 305 -12.88 16.40 14.93
C GLY A 305 -13.12 17.56 15.87
N HIS A 306 -14.01 18.46 15.44
CA HIS A 306 -14.44 19.62 16.23
C HIS A 306 -15.98 19.73 16.26
N TRP A 307 -16.55 20.01 17.42
CA TRP A 307 -17.99 20.23 17.59
C TRP A 307 -18.25 21.43 18.48
N ALA A 308 -19.01 22.42 18.00
CA ALA A 308 -19.39 23.59 18.78
C ALA A 308 -20.77 23.37 19.44
N PHE A 309 -20.89 23.79 20.70
CA PHE A 309 -22.10 23.66 21.50
C PHE A 309 -22.63 25.02 21.95
N ALA A 310 -23.93 25.22 21.76
CA ALA A 310 -24.71 26.31 22.35
C ALA A 310 -25.57 25.74 23.47
N ILE A 311 -25.30 26.15 24.70
CA ILE A 311 -25.97 25.63 25.89
C ILE A 311 -27.16 26.51 26.22
N ILE A 312 -28.32 25.86 26.41
CA ILE A 312 -29.56 26.51 26.83
C ILE A 312 -29.58 26.48 28.37
N PRO A 313 -29.49 27.64 29.05
CA PRO A 313 -29.50 27.71 30.52
C PRO A 313 -30.80 27.15 31.10
N ASP A 314 -30.69 26.44 32.22
CA ASP A 314 -31.84 25.87 32.93
C ASP A 314 -32.36 26.84 34.01
N LYS A 315 -33.68 27.09 34.05
CA LYS A 315 -34.29 27.99 35.05
C LYS A 315 -35.01 27.16 36.11
N PRO A 316 -34.91 27.53 37.40
CA PRO A 316 -35.62 26.83 38.45
C PRO A 316 -37.15 26.99 38.28
N PRO A 317 -37.94 25.93 38.59
CA PRO A 317 -39.39 26.00 38.53
C PRO A 317 -39.92 27.04 39.51
N THR A 318 -40.98 27.74 39.10
CA THR A 318 -41.68 28.69 39.97
C THR A 318 -43.06 28.16 40.31
N ILE A 319 -43.41 28.17 41.61
CA ILE A 319 -44.73 27.77 42.11
C ILE A 319 -45.44 28.96 42.71
N ARG A 320 -46.71 29.16 42.34
CA ARG A 320 -47.58 30.22 42.85
C ARG A 320 -48.95 29.69 43.17
N PHE A 321 -49.57 30.21 44.23
CA PHE A 321 -50.97 29.91 44.55
C PHE A 321 -51.89 30.70 43.62
N VAL A 322 -52.93 30.04 43.10
CA VAL A 322 -53.95 30.64 42.25
C VAL A 322 -55.18 30.88 43.12
N GLY A 323 -55.26 32.08 43.68
CA GLY A 323 -56.32 32.47 44.62
C GLY A 323 -56.01 32.09 46.07
N GLU A 324 -56.88 32.51 46.98
CA GLU A 324 -56.75 32.19 48.41
C GLU A 324 -57.11 30.72 48.69
N PRO A 325 -56.39 30.03 49.59
CA PRO A 325 -56.75 28.68 50.02
C PRO A 325 -58.18 28.64 50.55
N LYS A 326 -59.01 27.78 49.97
CA LYS A 326 -60.42 27.66 50.35
C LYS A 326 -60.62 26.44 51.24
N ARG A 327 -61.63 26.51 52.11
CA ARG A 327 -62.08 25.35 52.86
C ARG A 327 -63.16 24.66 52.06
N ALA A 328 -62.91 23.42 51.66
CA ALA A 328 -63.88 22.59 50.99
C ALA A 328 -65.02 22.20 51.96
N VAL A 329 -66.19 21.86 51.41
CA VAL A 329 -67.42 21.55 52.17
C VAL A 329 -67.23 20.35 53.12
N ASN A 330 -66.30 19.45 52.79
CA ASN A 330 -65.91 18.30 53.62
C ASN A 330 -64.86 18.64 54.72
N GLY A 331 -64.50 19.92 54.89
CA GLY A 331 -63.51 20.37 55.85
C GLY A 331 -62.04 20.25 55.39
N ALA A 332 -61.77 19.75 54.18
CA ALA A 332 -60.43 19.74 53.59
C ALA A 332 -59.99 21.16 53.15
N ILE A 333 -58.69 21.37 52.99
CA ILE A 333 -58.14 22.61 52.42
C ILE A 333 -57.96 22.38 50.92
N GLU A 334 -58.57 23.24 50.11
CA GLU A 334 -58.41 23.29 48.67
C GLU A 334 -57.35 24.36 48.34
N LEU A 335 -56.22 23.91 47.80
CA LEU A 335 -55.15 24.77 47.31
C LEU A 335 -55.06 24.65 45.80
N ASN A 336 -55.40 25.74 45.11
CA ASN A 336 -55.14 25.86 43.69
C ASN A 336 -53.73 26.45 43.54
N TYR A 337 -52.89 25.79 42.75
CA TYR A 337 -51.53 26.23 42.49
C TYR A 337 -51.19 26.08 41.01
N GLN A 338 -50.29 26.93 40.54
CA GLN A 338 -49.72 26.88 39.20
C GLN A 338 -48.21 26.73 39.33
N ILE A 339 -47.65 25.83 38.54
CA ILE A 339 -46.21 25.63 38.41
C ILE A 339 -45.84 26.04 36.99
N ASP A 340 -44.90 26.98 36.86
CA ASP A 340 -44.34 27.41 35.59
C ASP A 340 -42.87 26.94 35.56
N ASP A 341 -42.52 26.11 34.57
CA ASP A 341 -41.19 25.49 34.37
C ASP A 341 -40.89 25.31 32.88
N ASP A 342 -39.60 25.39 32.50
CA ASP A 342 -39.16 25.36 31.10
C ASP A 342 -39.16 23.93 30.50
N TYR A 343 -39.06 22.88 31.33
CA TYR A 343 -38.99 21.48 30.90
C TYR A 343 -40.09 20.57 31.52
N GLY A 344 -40.95 21.15 32.37
CA GLY A 344 -42.06 20.48 33.04
C GLY A 344 -41.70 20.04 34.47
N ALA A 345 -42.63 20.26 35.40
CA ALA A 345 -42.44 19.89 36.79
C ALA A 345 -42.76 18.41 37.05
N ALA A 346 -41.81 17.67 37.64
CA ALA A 346 -41.97 16.24 37.92
C ALA A 346 -42.76 15.94 39.21
N ALA A 347 -42.63 16.77 40.25
CA ALA A 347 -43.32 16.59 41.52
C ALA A 347 -43.51 17.93 42.25
N SER A 348 -44.59 18.05 43.02
CA SER A 348 -44.80 19.14 43.98
C SER A 348 -45.04 18.59 45.38
N ALA A 349 -44.50 19.28 46.40
CA ALA A 349 -44.71 18.94 47.80
C ALA A 349 -45.26 20.15 48.53
N ALA A 350 -46.31 19.95 49.34
CA ALA A 350 -46.89 20.98 50.19
C ALA A 350 -46.62 20.63 51.66
N CYS A 351 -45.96 21.53 52.39
CA CYS A 351 -45.70 21.37 53.83
C CYS A 351 -46.60 22.32 54.63
N ARG A 352 -47.37 21.78 55.58
CA ARG A 352 -48.16 22.58 56.53
C ARG A 352 -47.33 22.85 57.78
N ALA A 353 -46.91 24.09 58.00
CA ALA A 353 -46.33 24.49 59.27
C ALA A 353 -47.44 24.59 60.34
N GLY A 354 -47.47 23.65 61.29
CA GLY A 354 -48.41 23.67 62.40
C GLY A 354 -47.94 24.62 63.49
N HIS A 355 -48.66 25.71 63.73
CA HIS A 355 -48.51 26.49 64.96
C HIS A 355 -49.25 25.73 66.08
N ARG A 356 -48.50 25.06 66.96
CA ARG A 356 -49.02 24.61 68.25
C ARG A 356 -49.14 25.86 69.14
N ALA A 357 -50.37 26.26 69.43
CA ALA A 357 -50.67 27.15 70.56
C ALA A 357 -50.62 26.36 71.87
#